data_AF-A0A455BM28-F1
#
_entry.id   AF-A0A455BM28-F1
#
_cell.length_a   1.000
_cell.length_b   1.000
_cell.length_c   1.000
_cell.angle_alpha   90.00
_cell.angle_beta   90.00
_cell.angle_gamma   90.00
#
_symmetry.space_group_name_H-M   'P 1'
#
loop_
_entity.id
_entity.type
_entity.pdbx_description
1 polymer ?
#
loop_
_entity_poly.entity_id
_entity_poly.type
_entity_poly.pdbx_seq_one_letter_code
_entity_poly.pdbx_strand_id
1 'polypeptide(L)'
;MADWIGTFSAGREARGPRASRNVAGTKQTSALKQDASKRKAELEAVVRKKIEFERKALRMVEQLLEENITEEFLRECGKFITPAHYSDVVDERSIIKLCGYPLCQKKLGIVPKQKYKISTKTNKVYDITERKCFCSNFCYKASKFFEAQIPKTPVWVREEER
;
A
#
# COMPACT_ATOMS: atom_id res chain seq x y z
N MET A 1 34.23 -24.13 88.58
CA MET A 1 35.58 -24.68 88.73
C MET A 1 35.65 -25.99 87.98
N ALA A 2 36.32 -25.99 86.83
CA ALA A 2 37.00 -27.12 86.18
C ALA A 2 37.18 -26.75 84.70
N ASP A 3 38.35 -26.22 84.38
CA ASP A 3 38.89 -26.12 83.03
C ASP A 3 39.06 -27.51 82.40
N TRP A 4 38.90 -27.62 81.08
CA TRP A 4 39.90 -28.34 80.28
C TRP A 4 39.90 -27.93 78.81
N ILE A 5 41.11 -27.56 78.37
CA ILE A 5 41.55 -27.32 77.01
C ILE A 5 41.71 -28.66 76.29
N GLY A 6 41.39 -28.70 74.99
CA GLY A 6 41.68 -29.86 74.14
C GLY A 6 41.37 -29.60 72.67
N THR A 7 42.28 -28.93 71.96
CA THR A 7 42.36 -28.91 70.50
C THR A 7 42.91 -30.24 69.99
N PHE A 8 42.24 -30.89 69.04
CA PHE A 8 42.91 -31.80 68.10
C PHE A 8 42.17 -31.84 66.75
N SER A 9 42.98 -31.73 65.72
CA SER A 9 42.65 -31.46 64.32
C SER A 9 42.17 -32.71 63.59
N ALA A 10 41.14 -32.58 62.75
CA ALA A 10 40.81 -33.56 61.73
C ALA A 10 40.64 -32.86 60.38
N GLY A 11 41.68 -32.93 59.54
CA GLY A 11 41.57 -32.57 58.13
C GLY A 11 40.69 -33.58 57.38
N ARG A 12 39.70 -33.06 56.65
CA ARG A 12 39.12 -33.73 55.47
C ARG A 12 38.84 -32.66 54.44
N GLU A 13 39.50 -32.79 53.30
CA GLU A 13 39.34 -31.92 52.14
C GLU A 13 37.89 -31.89 51.66
N ALA A 14 37.34 -30.67 51.51
CA ALA A 14 36.08 -30.43 50.84
C ALA A 14 36.33 -29.76 49.49
N ARG A 15 36.30 -30.61 48.46
CA ARG A 15 35.99 -30.39 47.03
C ARG A 15 35.94 -28.94 46.52
N GLY A 16 36.81 -28.67 45.55
CA GLY A 16 36.77 -27.50 44.67
C GLY A 16 35.49 -27.35 43.82
N PRO A 17 35.46 -26.34 42.93
CA PRO A 17 34.23 -25.77 42.38
C PRO A 17 33.52 -26.74 41.41
N ARG A 18 32.19 -26.85 41.54
CA ARG A 18 31.37 -27.56 40.54
C ARG A 18 31.38 -26.77 39.23
N ALA A 19 31.97 -27.39 38.21
CA ALA A 19 31.99 -26.91 36.84
C ALA A 19 30.58 -26.76 36.25
N SER A 20 30.46 -25.70 35.45
CA SER A 20 29.30 -25.26 34.67
C SER A 20 28.65 -26.37 33.85
N ARG A 21 27.32 -26.48 33.95
CA ARG A 21 26.47 -27.07 32.91
C ARG A 21 25.23 -26.21 32.74
N ASN A 22 25.19 -25.44 31.64
CA ASN A 22 24.05 -25.27 30.74
C ASN A 22 24.41 -24.27 29.62
N VAL A 23 25.00 -24.76 28.52
CA VAL A 23 25.39 -23.97 27.33
C VAL A 23 24.62 -24.43 26.06
N ALA A 24 23.57 -25.24 26.21
CA ALA A 24 22.78 -25.73 25.07
C ALA A 24 21.52 -24.88 24.75
N GLY A 25 20.87 -24.26 25.75
CA GLY A 25 19.63 -23.49 25.54
C GLY A 25 19.81 -22.07 24.99
N THR A 26 21.01 -21.49 25.13
CA THR A 26 21.30 -20.10 24.77
C THR A 26 21.52 -19.91 23.26
N LYS A 27 22.00 -20.96 22.56
CA LYS A 27 22.24 -20.90 21.10
C LYS A 27 20.96 -21.02 20.28
N GLN A 28 19.99 -21.85 20.71
CA GLN A 28 18.70 -21.96 20.02
C GLN A 28 17.87 -20.68 20.16
N THR A 29 17.88 -20.06 21.34
CA THR A 29 17.14 -18.82 21.59
C THR A 29 17.77 -17.60 20.91
N SER A 30 19.10 -17.54 20.75
CA SER A 30 19.77 -16.46 20.01
C SER A 30 19.57 -16.56 18.50
N ALA A 31 19.62 -17.77 17.92
CA ALA A 31 19.33 -18.00 16.51
C ALA A 31 17.89 -17.65 16.15
N LEU A 32 16.91 -18.10 16.95
CA LEU A 32 15.49 -17.74 16.77
C LEU A 32 15.24 -16.23 16.88
N LYS A 33 15.93 -15.53 17.79
CA LYS A 33 15.87 -14.07 17.91
C LYS A 33 16.50 -13.35 16.71
N GLN A 34 17.60 -13.88 16.17
CA GLN A 34 18.24 -13.34 14.98
C GLN A 34 17.35 -13.50 13.73
N ASP A 35 16.71 -14.66 13.55
CA ASP A 35 15.78 -14.89 12.44
C ASP A 35 14.52 -14.02 12.56
N ALA A 36 13.99 -13.84 13.77
CA ALA A 36 12.88 -12.92 14.01
C ALA A 36 13.27 -11.45 13.71
N SER A 37 14.48 -11.03 14.07
CA SER A 37 14.99 -9.69 13.76
C SER A 37 15.19 -9.48 12.26
N LYS A 38 15.70 -10.48 11.53
CA LYS A 38 15.86 -10.42 10.06
C LYS A 38 14.50 -10.31 9.35
N ARG A 39 13.54 -11.17 9.71
CA ARG A 39 12.17 -11.12 9.16
C ARG A 39 11.48 -9.79 9.44
N LYS A 40 11.69 -9.22 10.64
CA LYS A 40 11.16 -7.89 10.98
C LYS A 40 11.78 -6.81 10.10
N ALA A 41 13.09 -6.83 9.89
CA ALA A 41 13.77 -5.86 9.03
C ALA A 41 13.33 -5.97 7.56
N GLU A 42 13.18 -7.19 7.04
CA GLU A 42 12.66 -7.46 5.70
C GLU A 42 11.23 -6.93 5.55
N LEU A 43 10.35 -7.23 6.51
CA LEU A 43 8.97 -6.72 6.51
C LEU A 43 8.93 -5.18 6.56
N GLU A 44 9.75 -4.56 7.41
CA GLU A 44 9.87 -3.10 7.48
C GLU A 44 10.35 -2.51 6.15
N ALA A 45 11.30 -3.14 5.47
CA ALA A 45 11.77 -2.69 4.16
C ALA A 45 10.66 -2.76 3.10
N VAL A 46 9.89 -3.85 3.08
CA VAL A 46 8.72 -4.00 2.19
C VAL A 46 7.66 -2.94 2.48
N VAL A 47 7.34 -2.70 3.76
CA VAL A 47 6.37 -1.67 4.16
C VAL A 47 6.84 -0.27 3.76
N ARG A 48 8.12 0.06 3.96
CA ARG A 48 8.70 1.35 3.54
C ARG A 48 8.57 1.55 2.03
N LYS A 49 8.92 0.52 1.25
CA LYS A 49 8.76 0.53 -0.22
C LYS A 49 7.31 0.79 -0.60
N LYS A 50 6.36 0.06 0.01
CA LYS A 50 4.92 0.26 -0.22
C LYS A 50 4.48 1.71 0.04
N ILE A 51 4.88 2.27 1.17
CA ILE A 51 4.53 3.66 1.55
C ILE A 51 5.08 4.66 0.52
N GLU A 52 6.29 4.46 0.02
CA GLU A 52 6.88 5.34 -0.99
C GLU A 52 6.09 5.32 -2.30
N PHE A 53 5.67 4.13 -2.77
CA PHE A 53 4.82 4.00 -3.95
C PHE A 53 3.45 4.63 -3.75
N GLU A 54 2.81 4.42 -2.60
CA GLU A 54 1.52 5.05 -2.29
C GLU A 54 1.63 6.57 -2.25
N ARG A 55 2.69 7.12 -1.65
CA ARG A 55 2.97 8.57 -1.66
C ARG A 55 3.17 9.11 -3.07
N LYS A 56 3.87 8.35 -3.93
CA LYS A 56 4.07 8.74 -5.33
C LYS A 56 2.75 8.72 -6.10
N ALA A 57 1.94 7.67 -5.94
CA ALA A 57 0.63 7.56 -6.58
C ALA A 57 -0.29 8.72 -6.16
N LEU A 58 -0.32 9.05 -4.86
CA LEU A 58 -1.09 10.18 -4.34
C LEU A 58 -0.70 11.50 -5.02
N ARG A 59 0.60 11.81 -5.10
CA ARG A 59 1.07 13.02 -5.80
C ARG A 59 0.62 13.08 -7.26
N MET A 60 0.61 11.95 -7.96
CA MET A 60 0.14 11.91 -9.35
C MET A 60 -1.37 12.12 -9.44
N VAL A 61 -2.16 11.55 -8.52
CA VAL A 61 -3.60 11.77 -8.43
C VAL A 61 -3.89 13.25 -8.20
N GLU A 62 -3.23 13.89 -7.23
CA GLU A 62 -3.36 15.32 -6.94
C GLU A 62 -3.06 16.17 -8.18
N GLN A 63 -1.95 15.89 -8.86
CA GLN A 63 -1.58 16.58 -10.10
C GLN A 63 -2.63 16.40 -11.21
N LEU A 64 -3.25 15.21 -11.35
CA LEU A 64 -4.30 14.97 -12.34
C LEU A 64 -5.62 15.73 -12.06
N LEU A 65 -5.79 16.30 -10.86
CA LEU A 65 -6.93 17.16 -10.54
C LEU A 65 -6.73 18.59 -11.04
N GLU A 66 -5.50 19.01 -11.32
CA GLU A 66 -5.20 20.35 -11.80
C GLU A 66 -5.70 20.58 -13.25
N GLU A 67 -5.79 21.86 -13.62
CA GLU A 67 -6.09 22.28 -14.98
C GLU A 67 -4.78 22.31 -15.78
N ASN A 68 -4.79 21.80 -17.03
CA ASN A 68 -3.64 21.72 -17.98
C ASN A 68 -2.78 20.44 -17.92
N ILE A 69 -3.42 19.28 -17.93
CA ILE A 69 -2.71 18.00 -18.07
C ILE A 69 -2.28 17.77 -19.53
N THR A 70 -1.02 17.42 -19.73
CA THR A 70 -0.49 16.99 -21.03
C THR A 70 -0.71 15.51 -21.27
N GLU A 71 -0.73 15.10 -22.54
CA GLU A 71 -0.91 13.69 -22.92
C GLU A 71 0.27 12.83 -22.43
N GLU A 72 1.49 13.38 -22.49
CA GLU A 72 2.70 12.74 -22.00
C GLU A 72 2.61 12.45 -20.51
N PHE A 73 2.16 13.42 -19.73
CA PHE A 73 2.01 13.26 -18.29
C PHE A 73 0.96 12.21 -17.96
N LEU A 74 -0.21 12.24 -18.62
CA LEU A 74 -1.25 11.23 -18.41
C LEU A 74 -0.74 9.82 -18.70
N ARG A 75 0.05 9.65 -19.77
CA ARG A 75 0.67 8.36 -20.13
C ARG A 75 1.69 7.90 -19.08
N GLU A 76 2.46 8.83 -18.51
CA GLU A 76 3.39 8.52 -17.42
C GLU A 76 2.67 8.12 -16.13
N CYS A 77 1.59 8.82 -15.78
CA CYS A 77 0.74 8.47 -14.63
C CYS A 77 0.27 7.02 -14.69
N GLY A 78 -0.16 6.55 -15.87
CA GLY A 78 -0.63 5.17 -16.07
C GLY A 78 0.35 4.08 -15.57
N LYS A 79 1.66 4.37 -15.56
CA LYS A 79 2.68 3.43 -15.09
C LYS A 79 2.75 3.33 -13.56
N PHE A 80 2.36 4.38 -12.85
CA PHE A 80 2.49 4.54 -11.40
C PHE A 80 1.15 4.59 -10.66
N ILE A 81 0.03 4.42 -11.36
CA ILE A 81 -1.30 4.35 -10.76
C ILE A 81 -1.95 2.98 -11.00
N THR A 82 -3.05 2.76 -10.27
CA THR A 82 -3.95 1.61 -10.43
C THR A 82 -5.28 2.10 -10.99
N PRO A 83 -6.13 1.22 -11.53
CA PRO A 83 -7.45 1.63 -12.02
C PRO A 83 -8.32 2.26 -10.91
N ALA A 84 -8.15 1.83 -9.66
CA ALA A 84 -8.84 2.43 -8.51
C ALA A 84 -8.45 3.91 -8.34
N HIS A 85 -7.14 4.23 -8.35
CA HIS A 85 -6.68 5.61 -8.30
C HIS A 85 -7.21 6.46 -9.46
N TYR A 86 -7.33 5.89 -10.66
CA TYR A 86 -7.91 6.61 -11.79
C TYR A 86 -9.41 6.85 -11.65
N SER A 87 -10.15 5.89 -11.09
CA SER A 87 -11.57 6.07 -10.76
C SER A 87 -11.75 7.23 -9.77
N ASP A 88 -10.90 7.29 -8.74
CA ASP A 88 -10.91 8.39 -7.76
C ASP A 88 -10.67 9.74 -8.46
N VAL A 89 -9.71 9.83 -9.38
CA VAL A 89 -9.48 11.05 -10.19
C VAL A 89 -10.73 11.45 -10.97
N VAL A 90 -11.42 10.51 -11.61
CA VAL A 90 -12.64 10.78 -12.38
C VAL A 90 -13.74 11.33 -11.47
N ASP A 91 -13.90 10.72 -10.30
CA ASP A 91 -14.93 11.09 -9.32
C ASP A 91 -14.64 12.46 -8.71
N GLU A 92 -13.42 12.70 -8.23
CA GLU A 92 -12.99 13.98 -7.67
C GLU A 92 -13.13 15.12 -8.69
N ARG A 93 -12.72 14.90 -9.95
CA ARG A 93 -12.94 15.88 -11.03
C ARG A 93 -14.42 16.17 -11.25
N SER A 94 -15.28 15.15 -11.15
CA SER A 94 -16.73 15.33 -11.32
C SER A 94 -17.37 16.11 -10.15
N ILE A 95 -16.83 15.95 -8.92
CA ILE A 95 -17.27 16.68 -7.73
C ILE A 95 -17.02 18.18 -7.92
N ILE A 96 -15.83 18.57 -8.39
CA ILE A 96 -15.46 19.95 -8.74
C ILE A 96 -16.08 20.45 -10.06
N LYS A 97 -17.00 19.70 -10.65
CA LYS A 97 -17.72 20.03 -11.90
C LYS A 97 -16.82 20.16 -13.12
N LEU A 98 -15.72 19.42 -13.18
CA LEU A 98 -14.91 19.24 -14.38
C LEU A 98 -15.18 17.89 -15.02
N CYS A 99 -14.91 17.79 -16.32
CA CYS A 99 -14.96 16.51 -17.01
C CYS A 99 -13.93 15.57 -16.39
N GLY A 100 -14.35 14.34 -16.08
CA GLY A 100 -13.52 13.30 -15.49
C GLY A 100 -12.39 12.81 -16.40
N TYR A 101 -12.40 13.16 -17.69
CA TYR A 101 -11.26 12.89 -18.57
C TYR A 101 -10.17 13.94 -18.31
N PRO A 102 -8.96 13.57 -17.85
CA PRO A 102 -7.96 14.53 -17.37
C PRO A 102 -7.51 15.57 -18.41
N LEU A 103 -7.46 15.20 -19.70
CA LEU A 103 -7.10 16.13 -20.79
C LEU A 103 -8.23 17.10 -21.15
N CYS A 104 -9.45 16.89 -20.61
CA CYS A 104 -10.59 17.74 -20.91
C CYS A 104 -10.79 18.80 -19.83
N GLN A 105 -10.80 20.07 -20.24
CA GLN A 105 -11.05 21.23 -19.39
C GLN A 105 -12.52 21.67 -19.38
N LYS A 106 -13.41 20.94 -20.06
CA LYS A 106 -14.83 21.29 -20.10
C LYS A 106 -15.47 21.06 -18.73
N LYS A 107 -16.22 22.06 -18.27
CA LYS A 107 -17.04 21.94 -17.06
C LYS A 107 -18.28 21.07 -17.33
N LEU A 108 -18.65 20.27 -16.35
CA LEU A 108 -19.90 19.54 -16.36
C LEU A 108 -21.03 20.52 -16.02
N GLY A 109 -22.11 20.46 -16.80
CA GLY A 109 -23.32 21.21 -16.51
C GLY A 109 -24.10 20.63 -15.34
N ILE A 110 -25.42 20.81 -15.35
CA ILE A 110 -26.31 20.25 -14.33
C ILE A 110 -26.28 18.72 -14.44
N VAL A 111 -25.62 18.08 -13.48
CA VAL A 111 -25.53 16.62 -13.39
C VAL A 111 -26.86 16.06 -12.84
N PRO A 112 -27.56 15.19 -13.57
CA PRO A 112 -28.81 14.60 -13.10
C PRO A 112 -28.60 13.74 -11.85
N LYS A 113 -29.52 13.83 -10.86
CA LYS A 113 -29.47 13.02 -9.64
C LYS A 113 -29.87 11.54 -9.88
N GLN A 114 -30.69 11.27 -10.89
CA GLN A 114 -31.22 9.91 -11.18
C GLN A 114 -30.13 8.91 -11.58
N LYS A 115 -30.12 7.69 -11.00
CA LYS A 115 -29.12 6.65 -11.32
C LYS A 115 -29.35 5.99 -12.67
N TYR A 116 -30.60 5.70 -13.00
CA TYR A 116 -30.98 4.96 -14.19
C TYR A 116 -31.70 5.84 -15.21
N LYS A 117 -31.57 5.51 -16.49
CA LYS A 117 -32.29 6.15 -17.60
C LYS A 117 -32.96 5.11 -18.49
N ILE A 118 -34.26 5.26 -18.69
CA ILE A 118 -35.04 4.40 -19.59
C ILE A 118 -34.92 4.95 -21.01
N SER A 119 -34.55 4.09 -21.96
CA SER A 119 -34.58 4.39 -23.39
C SER A 119 -35.76 3.69 -24.03
N THR A 120 -36.72 4.46 -24.51
CA THR A 120 -37.88 3.94 -25.26
C THR A 120 -37.50 3.50 -26.68
N LYS A 121 -36.36 3.95 -27.22
CA LYS A 121 -35.87 3.55 -28.55
C LYS A 121 -35.38 2.11 -28.59
N THR A 122 -34.76 1.66 -27.50
CA THR A 122 -34.15 0.34 -27.37
C THR A 122 -34.84 -0.53 -26.34
N ASN A 123 -35.89 0.00 -25.68
CA ASN A 123 -36.60 -0.63 -24.56
C ASN A 123 -35.64 -1.19 -23.49
N LYS A 124 -34.63 -0.40 -23.13
CA LYS A 124 -33.58 -0.77 -22.16
C LYS A 124 -33.41 0.28 -21.07
N VAL A 125 -33.10 -0.19 -19.87
CA VAL A 125 -32.72 0.65 -18.72
C VAL A 125 -31.20 0.71 -18.67
N TYR A 126 -30.64 1.91 -18.73
CA TYR A 126 -29.20 2.14 -18.64
C TYR A 126 -28.83 2.72 -17.28
N ASP A 127 -27.74 2.23 -16.69
CA ASP A 127 -27.08 2.93 -15.59
C ASP A 127 -26.27 4.10 -16.17
N ILE A 128 -26.53 5.31 -15.68
CA ILE A 128 -25.85 6.53 -16.14
C ILE A 128 -24.88 7.07 -15.09
N THR A 129 -24.60 6.33 -14.02
CA THR A 129 -23.73 6.79 -12.90
C THR A 129 -22.37 7.26 -13.42
N GLU A 130 -21.62 6.39 -14.10
CA GLU A 130 -20.31 6.76 -14.63
C GLU A 130 -20.39 7.80 -15.76
N ARG A 131 -21.41 7.68 -16.62
CA ARG A 131 -21.53 8.55 -17.80
C ARG A 131 -21.66 10.03 -17.42
N LYS A 132 -22.22 10.32 -16.24
CA LYS A 132 -22.39 11.69 -15.73
C LYS A 132 -21.07 12.41 -15.45
N CYS A 133 -19.99 11.69 -15.21
CA CYS A 133 -18.68 12.27 -14.94
C CYS A 133 -18.03 12.87 -16.20
N PHE A 134 -18.65 12.76 -17.38
CA PHE A 134 -18.06 13.16 -18.66
C PHE A 134 -18.93 14.14 -19.45
N CYS A 135 -18.28 15.09 -20.13
CA CYS A 135 -18.98 16.07 -20.95
C CYS A 135 -19.54 15.47 -22.26
N SER A 136 -18.97 14.37 -22.76
CA SER A 136 -19.33 13.78 -24.05
C SER A 136 -19.09 12.27 -24.07
N ASN A 137 -19.69 11.59 -25.06
CA ASN A 137 -19.43 10.16 -25.28
C ASN A 137 -17.98 9.90 -25.69
N PHE A 138 -17.34 10.86 -26.35
CA PHE A 138 -15.92 10.78 -26.68
C PHE A 138 -15.07 10.74 -25.42
N CYS A 139 -15.25 11.70 -24.50
CA CYS A 139 -14.48 11.74 -23.25
C CYS A 139 -14.71 10.50 -22.37
N TYR A 140 -15.95 9.99 -22.32
CA TYR A 140 -16.24 8.74 -21.63
C TYR A 140 -15.45 7.57 -22.22
N LYS A 141 -15.51 7.39 -23.55
CA LYS A 141 -14.79 6.30 -24.23
C LYS A 141 -13.28 6.44 -24.11
N ALA A 142 -12.74 7.64 -24.28
CA ALA A 142 -11.31 7.91 -24.15
C ALA A 142 -10.81 7.64 -22.72
N SER A 143 -11.57 8.07 -21.71
CA SER A 143 -11.25 7.80 -20.30
C SER A 143 -11.29 6.30 -19.98
N LYS A 144 -12.34 5.59 -20.41
CA LYS A 144 -12.43 4.13 -20.23
C LYS A 144 -11.34 3.36 -20.99
N PHE A 145 -10.95 3.85 -22.17
CA PHE A 145 -9.84 3.29 -22.93
C PHE A 145 -8.52 3.45 -22.19
N PHE A 146 -8.28 4.60 -21.56
CA PHE A 146 -7.10 4.81 -20.71
C PHE A 146 -7.15 3.93 -19.46
N GLU A 147 -8.28 3.90 -18.74
CA GLU A 147 -8.48 3.08 -17.55
C GLU A 147 -8.16 1.59 -17.80
N ALA A 148 -8.61 1.06 -18.94
CA ALA A 148 -8.38 -0.33 -19.33
C ALA A 148 -6.91 -0.68 -19.59
N GLN A 149 -6.06 0.31 -19.89
CA GLN A 149 -4.62 0.12 -20.10
C GLN A 149 -3.82 0.15 -18.80
N ILE A 150 -4.41 0.59 -17.69
CA ILE A 150 -3.72 0.66 -16.39
C ILE A 150 -3.66 -0.76 -15.79
N PRO A 151 -2.46 -1.26 -15.42
CA PRO A 151 -2.34 -2.58 -14.83
C PRO A 151 -3.08 -2.65 -13.48
N LYS A 152 -3.79 -3.76 -13.23
CA LYS A 152 -4.47 -3.99 -11.94
C LYS A 152 -3.50 -4.37 -10.83
N THR A 153 -2.29 -4.80 -11.19
CA THR A 153 -1.26 -5.17 -10.23
C THR A 153 -0.79 -3.93 -9.46
N PRO A 154 -0.58 -4.03 -8.14
CA PRO A 154 -0.07 -2.91 -7.36
C PRO A 154 1.34 -2.50 -7.81
N VAL A 155 1.62 -1.20 -7.78
CA VAL A 155 2.84 -0.62 -8.39
C VAL A 155 4.12 -1.19 -7.76
N TRP A 156 4.14 -1.41 -6.44
CA TRP A 156 5.30 -1.93 -5.72
C TRP A 156 5.67 -3.39 -6.08
N VAL A 157 4.77 -4.12 -6.74
CA VAL A 157 4.99 -5.49 -7.24
C VAL A 157 5.51 -5.49 -8.69
N ARG A 158 5.26 -4.42 -9.47
CA ARG A 158 5.62 -4.35 -10.90
C ARG A 158 7.12 -4.27 -11.17
N GLU A 159 7.92 -3.83 -10.20
CA GLU A 159 9.38 -3.79 -10.34
C GLU A 159 10.03 -5.18 -10.38
N GLU A 160 9.32 -6.22 -9.93
CA GLU A 160 9.84 -7.59 -9.89
C GLU A 160 9.68 -8.33 -11.24
N GLU A 161 8.96 -7.76 -12.21
CA GLU A 161 8.73 -8.34 -13.54
C GLU A 161 9.67 -7.80 -14.65
N ARG A 162 10.62 -6.91 -14.33
CA ARG A 162 11.53 -6.30 -15.31
C ARG A 162 12.95 -6.89 -15.28
#